data_AF-A0A8S2TE91-F1
#
_entry.id   AF-A0A8S2TE91-F1
#
_cell.length_a   1.000
_cell.length_b   1.000
_cell.length_c   1.000
_cell.angle_alpha   90.00
_cell.angle_beta   90.00
_cell.angle_gamma   90.00
#
_symmetry.space_group_name_H-M   'P 1'
#
loop_
_entity.id
_entity.type
_entity.pdbx_description
1 polymer ?
#
loop_
_entity_poly.entity_id
_entity_poly.type
_entity_poly.pdbx_seq_one_letter_code
_entity_poly.pdbx_strand_id
1 'polypeptide(L)'
;FTSFDGAGCFRDWHLNEEWKTRSGWYHCDQNPFRKPDRCSIQGLVSLTDSDESTGGLVIVPGSHNSFIDLQFTVNENSLWGDFVTIPS
;
A
#
# COMPACT_ATOMS: atom_id res chain seq x y z
N PHE A 1 5.74 -19.81 -0.02
CA PHE A 1 5.26 -19.56 -1.40
C PHE A 1 5.49 -18.09 -1.67
N THR A 2 6.11 -17.75 -2.79
CA THR A 2 6.38 -16.36 -3.20
C THR A 2 5.65 -16.12 -4.51
N SER A 3 4.91 -15.02 -4.60
CA SER A 3 4.16 -14.64 -5.79
C SER A 3 4.60 -13.25 -6.26
N PHE A 4 4.54 -13.03 -7.58
CA PHE A 4 4.71 -11.72 -8.19
C PHE A 4 3.31 -11.25 -8.60
N ASP A 5 2.68 -10.47 -7.72
CA ASP A 5 1.24 -10.20 -7.80
C ASP A 5 0.88 -8.92 -8.57
N GLY A 6 1.87 -8.13 -9.02
CA GLY A 6 1.60 -6.94 -9.81
C GLY A 6 2.84 -6.15 -10.23
N ALA A 7 2.64 -5.25 -11.19
CA ALA A 7 3.60 -4.25 -11.62
C ALA A 7 2.90 -2.89 -11.70
N GLY A 8 3.47 -1.88 -11.04
CA GLY A 8 2.99 -0.51 -11.09
C GLY A 8 3.84 0.33 -12.05
N CYS A 9 3.20 1.02 -12.98
CA CYS A 9 3.84 2.00 -13.86
C CYS A 9 3.12 3.34 -13.73
N PHE A 10 3.88 4.42 -13.57
CA PHE A 10 3.36 5.77 -13.46
C PHE A 10 3.90 6.62 -14.61
N ARG A 11 3.09 7.56 -15.11
CA ARG A 11 3.56 8.53 -16.10
C ARG A 11 4.42 9.58 -15.41
N ASP A 12 5.44 10.07 -16.11
CA ASP A 12 6.26 11.17 -15.63
C ASP A 12 5.45 12.47 -15.56
N TRP A 13 4.97 12.79 -14.35
CA TRP A 13 4.12 13.95 -14.12
C TRP A 13 4.86 15.28 -14.23
N HIS A 14 6.20 15.28 -14.30
CA HIS A 14 6.97 16.50 -14.59
C HIS A 14 6.77 16.98 -16.04
N LEU A 15 6.37 16.09 -16.94
CA LEU A 15 6.01 16.44 -18.32
C LEU A 15 4.59 17.01 -18.43
N ASN A 16 3.68 16.56 -17.55
CA ASN A 16 2.31 17.04 -17.49
C ASN A 16 1.74 16.87 -16.06
N GLU A 17 1.47 17.99 -15.40
CA GLU A 17 1.00 18.03 -14.01
C GLU A 17 -0.33 17.29 -13.78
N GLU A 18 -1.19 17.19 -14.80
CA GLU A 18 -2.46 16.43 -14.71
C GLU A 18 -2.24 14.93 -14.47
N TRP A 19 -1.03 14.41 -14.70
CA TRP A 19 -0.69 13.00 -14.48
C TRP A 19 -0.29 12.70 -13.05
N LYS A 20 -0.13 13.72 -12.21
CA LYS A 20 0.27 13.54 -10.82
C LYS A 20 -0.78 12.73 -10.07
N THR A 21 -0.36 11.59 -9.51
CA THR A 21 -1.25 10.74 -8.71
C THR A 21 -1.66 11.45 -7.43
N ARG A 22 -2.88 11.19 -6.96
CA ARG A 22 -3.34 11.68 -5.64
C ARG A 22 -2.42 11.13 -4.55
N SER A 23 -2.00 11.98 -3.63
CA SER A 23 -1.22 11.59 -2.46
C SER A 23 -2.13 11.14 -1.31
N GLY A 24 -1.52 10.54 -0.28
CA GLY A 24 -2.15 10.47 1.05
C GLY A 24 -3.08 9.29 1.31
N TRP A 25 -2.87 8.14 0.65
CA TRP A 25 -3.65 6.94 0.95
C TRP A 25 -2.83 5.89 1.73
N TYR A 26 -2.96 5.93 3.06
CA TYR A 26 -2.47 4.82 3.88
C TYR A 26 -3.32 3.58 3.61
N HIS A 27 -2.64 2.45 3.42
CA HIS A 27 -3.30 1.17 3.21
C HIS A 27 -2.44 0.03 3.72
N CYS A 28 -3.07 -1.13 3.87
CA CYS A 28 -2.40 -2.41 4.03
C CYS A 28 -2.81 -3.33 2.88
N ASP A 29 -1.83 -3.99 2.27
CA ASP A 29 -2.03 -4.90 1.13
C ASP A 29 -2.69 -6.21 1.50
N GLN A 30 -2.71 -6.54 2.80
CA GLN A 30 -3.39 -7.70 3.31
C GLN A 30 -4.65 -7.29 4.07
N ASN A 31 -5.78 -7.90 3.70
CA ASN A 31 -7.04 -7.68 4.39
C ASN A 31 -7.11 -8.48 5.71
N PRO A 32 -7.16 -7.80 6.88
CA PRO A 32 -7.18 -8.47 8.17
C PRO A 32 -8.50 -9.21 8.43
N PHE A 33 -9.61 -8.83 7.80
CA PHE A 33 -10.89 -9.55 7.92
C PHE A 33 -10.87 -10.89 7.15
N ARG A 34 -10.12 -10.95 6.03
CA ARG A 34 -10.05 -12.14 5.19
C ARG A 34 -8.89 -13.06 5.55
N LYS A 35 -7.79 -12.48 6.04
CA LYS A 35 -6.51 -13.17 6.29
C LYS A 35 -5.93 -12.77 7.66
N PRO A 36 -6.68 -12.89 8.77
CA PRO A 36 -6.25 -12.39 10.09
C PRO A 36 -4.95 -13.04 10.59
N ASP A 37 -4.79 -14.34 10.34
CA ASP A 37 -3.68 -15.14 10.89
C ASP A 37 -2.51 -15.31 9.90
N ARG A 38 -2.58 -14.66 8.73
CA ARG A 38 -1.56 -14.84 7.69
C ARG A 38 -0.43 -13.83 7.89
N CYS A 39 0.80 -14.34 8.02
CA CYS A 39 1.99 -13.50 7.97
C CYS A 39 2.60 -13.57 6.56
N SER A 40 2.60 -12.44 5.86
CA SER A 40 3.16 -12.31 4.50
C SER A 40 4.22 -11.21 4.49
N ILE A 41 5.28 -11.40 3.69
CA ILE A 41 6.29 -10.37 3.42
C ILE A 41 6.07 -9.87 2.00
N GLN A 42 5.97 -8.55 1.84
CA GLN A 42 5.88 -7.90 0.54
C GLN A 42 7.27 -7.48 0.07
N GLY A 43 7.62 -7.84 -1.16
CA GLY A 43 8.79 -7.34 -1.86
C GLY A 43 8.40 -6.24 -2.85
N LEU A 44 9.22 -5.20 -2.95
CA LEU A 44 9.10 -4.14 -3.95
C LEU A 44 10.46 -3.94 -4.62
N VAL A 45 10.47 -3.87 -5.95
CA VAL A 45 11.66 -3.61 -6.75
C VAL A 45 11.40 -2.36 -7.59
N SER A 46 12.12 -1.28 -7.31
CA SER A 46 12.11 -0.09 -8.16
C SER A 46 12.99 -0.33 -9.39
N LEU A 47 12.47 -0.01 -10.58
CA LEU A 47 13.22 -0.13 -11.84
C LEU A 47 14.08 1.10 -12.15
N THR A 48 13.84 2.20 -11.45
CA THR A 48 14.60 3.45 -11.50
C THR A 48 14.93 3.90 -10.09
N ASP A 49 15.88 4.81 -9.96
CA ASP A 49 16.20 5.42 -8.67
C ASP A 49 14.95 6.11 -8.09
N SER A 50 14.82 6.05 -6.76
CA SER A 50 13.69 6.62 -6.02
C SER A 50 14.22 7.40 -4.82
N ASP A 51 13.81 8.65 -4.70
CA ASP A 51 14.12 9.56 -3.60
C ASP A 51 12.88 10.36 -3.15
N GLU A 52 13.04 11.29 -2.21
CA GLU A 52 11.95 12.12 -1.71
C GLU A 52 11.30 13.02 -2.79
N SER A 53 12.01 13.31 -3.88
CA SER A 53 11.55 14.16 -4.98
C SER A 53 10.78 13.37 -6.04
N THR A 54 11.17 12.11 -6.28
CA THR A 54 10.49 11.20 -7.22
C THR A 54 9.36 10.40 -6.57
N GLY A 55 9.38 10.28 -5.24
CA GLY A 55 8.48 9.43 -4.46
C GLY A 55 8.96 7.98 -4.37
N GLY A 56 8.12 7.12 -3.79
CA GLY A 56 8.43 5.71 -3.56
C GLY A 56 7.57 5.09 -2.46
N LEU A 57 8.05 3.99 -1.88
CA LEU A 57 7.39 3.32 -0.77
C LEU A 57 7.71 4.04 0.54
N VAL A 58 6.66 4.45 1.27
CA VAL A 58 6.77 5.01 2.63
C VAL A 58 6.14 4.03 3.61
N ILE A 59 6.87 3.67 4.66
CA ILE A 59 6.43 2.70 5.68
C ILE A 59 6.33 3.40 7.03
N VAL A 60 5.30 3.04 7.80
CA VAL A 60 5.19 3.37 9.23
C VAL A 60 5.82 2.23 10.03
N PRO A 61 7.01 2.41 10.65
CA PRO A 61 7.68 1.32 11.35
C PRO A 61 6.82 0.77 12.51
N GLY A 62 6.80 -0.56 12.65
CA GLY A 62 6.09 -1.24 13.75
C GLY A 62 4.57 -1.33 13.60
N SER A 63 3.97 -0.71 12.58
CA SER A 63 2.50 -0.72 12.37
C SER A 63 1.91 -2.13 12.18
N HIS A 64 2.72 -3.08 11.69
CA HIS A 64 2.33 -4.49 11.54
C HIS A 64 1.96 -5.18 12.87
N ASN A 65 2.43 -4.67 14.01
CA ASN A 65 2.08 -5.23 15.32
C ASN A 65 0.60 -4.98 15.69
N SER A 66 -0.04 -3.99 15.06
CA SER A 66 -1.46 -3.66 15.23
C SER A 66 -2.30 -4.09 14.02
N PHE A 67 -1.82 -5.04 13.23
CA PHE A 67 -2.51 -5.48 12.01
C PHE A 67 -3.94 -5.97 12.29
N ILE A 68 -4.13 -6.74 13.36
CA ILE A 68 -5.45 -7.25 13.74
C ILE A 68 -6.39 -6.12 14.20
N ASP A 69 -5.84 -5.10 14.85
CA ASP A 69 -6.59 -3.96 15.38
C ASP A 69 -7.18 -3.08 14.27
N LEU A 70 -6.65 -3.21 13.04
CA LEU A 70 -7.23 -2.56 11.87
C LEU A 70 -8.70 -2.94 11.68
N GLN A 71 -9.12 -4.16 12.07
CA GLN A 71 -10.52 -4.57 11.97
C GLN A 71 -11.49 -3.67 12.76
N PHE A 72 -11.01 -3.00 13.82
CA PHE A 72 -11.80 -2.07 14.62
C PHE A 72 -11.71 -0.62 14.10
N THR A 73 -10.73 -0.33 13.26
CA THR A 73 -10.41 1.02 12.79
C THR A 73 -10.95 1.28 11.38
N VAL A 74 -11.00 0.25 10.54
CA VAL A 74 -11.46 0.36 9.15
C VAL A 74 -12.88 -0.19 8.98
N ASN A 75 -13.71 0.54 8.24
CA ASN A 75 -15.07 0.10 7.91
C ASN A 75 -15.00 -1.10 6.94
N GLU A 76 -15.75 -2.17 7.20
CA GLU A 76 -15.85 -3.34 6.30
C GLU A 76 -16.32 -2.97 4.87
N ASN A 77 -16.99 -1.83 4.71
CA ASN A 77 -17.41 -1.32 3.41
C ASN A 77 -16.27 -0.62 2.64
N SER A 78 -15.10 -0.43 3.28
CA SER A 78 -13.87 0.08 2.67
C SER A 78 -13.00 -1.04 2.07
N LEU A 79 -13.48 -2.29 2.04
CA LEU A 79 -12.71 -3.46 1.64
C LEU A 79 -12.76 -3.66 0.11
N TRP A 80 -11.79 -3.12 -0.60
CA TRP A 80 -11.59 -3.40 -2.02
C TRP A 80 -10.79 -4.70 -2.19
N GLY A 81 -11.47 -5.83 -1.96
CA GLY A 81 -10.85 -7.15 -2.10
C GLY A 81 -9.79 -7.43 -1.04
N ASP A 82 -8.54 -7.55 -1.47
CA ASP A 82 -7.41 -7.93 -0.61
C ASP A 82 -6.72 -6.73 0.06
N PHE A 83 -6.99 -5.50 -0.38
CA PHE A 83 -6.41 -4.27 0.16
C PHE A 83 -7.37 -3.57 1.13
N VAL A 84 -6.81 -2.86 2.10
CA VAL A 84 -7.56 -2.08 3.08
C VAL A 84 -7.02 -0.67 3.22
N THR A 85 -7.88 0.31 2.94
CA THR A 85 -7.66 1.74 3.21
C THR A 85 -7.68 2.03 4.70
N ILE A 86 -6.69 2.78 5.18
CA ILE A 86 -6.63 3.30 6.54
C ILE A 86 -6.95 4.80 6.49
N PRO A 87 -7.92 5.29 7.29
CA PRO A 87 -8.19 6.73 7.41
C PRO A 87 -6.94 7.50 7.83
N SER A 88 -6.71 8.65 7.19
CA SER A 88 -5.66 9.61 7.53
C SER A 88 -6.07 10.55 8.66
#